data_AF-D9XJY9-F1
#
_entry.id   AF-D9XJY9-F1
#
_cell.length_a   1.000
_cell.length_b   1.000
_cell.length_c   1.000
_cell.angle_alpha   90.00
_cell.angle_beta   90.00
_cell.angle_gamma   90.00
#
_symmetry.space_group_name_H-M   'P 1'
#
loop_
_entity.id
_entity.type
_entity.pdbx_description
1 polymer ?
#
loop_
_entity_poly.entity_id
_entity_poly.type
_entity_poly.pdbx_seq_one_letter_code
_entity_poly.pdbx_strand_id
1 'polypeptide(L)'
;MRPPASTRTPRRRKAPTPLNSLRVRTGVLGLALLTGLAAPTTTATAADTATAPTVEELRLDGDAPREILRRSGFDDAAPEFALALDRAHSWSQARRAVVREGTGLWRRAVDRAQGRGPAAGDLSRDDDRPLYWARLGMTRELRAWEPGFRLSDRQRARLLDELERTSRGQTGIRYPHGKGVKRVLVTGFDPFTLDRDIRISNPSGAAALALDGTVIETADGPARVETAVFPVRWRDFAEGTVERALRPHLPEVDLFTTVSQGRVGRFDVERTNGAWRGGFGDNENVGVTGTIPVADPDSQ
;
A
#
# COMPACT_ATOMS: atom_id res chain seq x y z
N MET A 1 13.44 48.36 -53.75
CA MET A 1 13.66 49.65 -53.07
C MET A 1 13.44 49.43 -51.57
N ARG A 2 14.52 49.31 -50.79
CA ARG A 2 14.53 49.23 -49.32
C ARG A 2 15.23 50.50 -48.81
N PRO A 3 14.69 51.24 -47.82
CA PRO A 3 15.48 52.21 -47.08
C PRO A 3 16.15 51.57 -45.84
N PRO A 4 17.26 52.15 -45.34
CA PRO A 4 18.18 51.50 -44.41
C PRO A 4 17.83 51.68 -42.93
N ALA A 5 18.44 50.83 -42.12
CA ALA A 5 18.36 50.78 -40.67
C ALA A 5 18.94 52.05 -40.00
N SER A 6 18.28 52.51 -38.93
CA SER A 6 18.80 53.50 -37.99
C SER A 6 19.04 52.83 -36.63
N THR A 7 20.30 52.79 -36.24
CA THR A 7 20.82 52.40 -34.93
C THR A 7 20.55 53.51 -33.90
N ARG A 8 19.92 53.16 -32.78
CA ARG A 8 19.86 54.02 -31.59
C ARG A 8 20.34 53.25 -30.34
N THR A 9 21.40 53.79 -29.77
CA THR A 9 22.11 53.40 -28.54
C THR A 9 21.21 53.46 -27.30
N PRO A 10 21.47 52.64 -26.26
CA PRO A 10 20.58 52.51 -25.12
C PRO A 10 20.78 53.63 -24.09
N ARG A 11 19.69 54.30 -23.68
CA ARG A 11 19.68 55.20 -22.53
C ARG A 11 19.61 54.40 -21.23
N ARG A 12 20.71 54.44 -20.46
CA ARG A 12 20.78 54.00 -19.06
C ARG A 12 19.66 54.66 -18.23
N ARG A 13 18.78 53.87 -17.62
CA ARG A 13 17.91 54.33 -16.53
C ARG A 13 18.61 54.10 -15.19
N LYS A 14 18.62 55.17 -14.39
CA LYS A 14 19.24 55.28 -13.06
C LYS A 14 18.55 54.36 -12.04
N ALA A 15 19.36 53.74 -11.19
CA ALA A 15 18.91 53.08 -9.96
C ALA A 15 18.37 54.12 -8.95
N PRO A 16 17.32 53.82 -8.18
CA PRO A 16 16.93 54.64 -7.05
C PRO A 16 17.85 54.39 -5.84
N THR A 17 18.35 55.49 -5.27
CA THR A 17 19.10 55.58 -4.02
C THR A 17 18.21 55.28 -2.79
N PRO A 18 18.79 54.86 -1.65
CA PRO A 18 18.08 54.31 -0.51
C PRO A 18 17.43 55.39 0.36
N LEU A 19 16.26 55.08 0.93
CA LEU A 19 15.62 55.88 1.96
C LEU A 19 16.25 55.59 3.33
N ASN A 20 16.92 56.61 3.88
CA ASN A 20 17.24 56.71 5.29
C ASN A 20 15.95 56.72 6.12
N SER A 21 15.85 55.84 7.11
CA SER A 21 14.88 55.97 8.20
C SER A 21 15.58 55.83 9.54
N LEU A 22 15.16 56.71 10.45
CA LEU A 22 15.82 57.10 11.69
C LEU A 22 15.97 55.95 12.69
N ARG A 23 17.10 55.99 13.40
CA ARG A 23 17.36 55.22 14.62
C ARG A 23 16.38 55.63 15.72
N VAL A 24 15.64 54.67 16.27
CA VAL A 24 15.09 54.75 17.63
C VAL A 24 15.73 53.64 18.45
N ARG A 25 16.48 54.04 19.47
CA ARG A 25 17.05 53.15 20.49
C ARG A 25 15.97 52.89 21.54
N THR A 26 15.50 51.65 21.62
CA THR A 26 14.79 51.13 22.80
C THR A 26 15.61 49.96 23.33
N GLY A 27 16.29 50.18 24.45
CA GLY A 27 16.89 49.11 25.22
C GLY A 27 15.78 48.30 25.88
N VAL A 28 15.83 46.98 25.71
CA VAL A 28 15.02 46.04 26.49
C VAL A 28 15.97 45.03 27.11
N LEU A 29 15.99 45.05 28.44
CA LEU A 29 16.64 44.11 29.33
C LEU A 29 15.95 42.74 29.16
N GLY A 30 16.61 41.78 28.53
CA GLY A 30 16.10 40.42 28.34
C GLY A 30 16.53 39.51 29.48
N LEU A 31 15.67 39.37 30.48
CA LEU A 31 15.78 38.43 31.58
C LEU A 31 15.76 36.99 31.03
N ALA A 32 16.85 36.24 31.21
CA ALA A 32 16.90 34.82 30.88
C ALA A 32 16.08 34.01 31.90
N LEU A 33 14.85 33.64 31.53
CA LEU A 33 14.11 32.58 32.21
C LEU A 33 14.48 31.23 31.56
N LEU A 34 15.29 30.45 32.26
CA LEU A 34 15.42 29.01 32.06
C LEU A 34 14.14 28.33 32.57
N THR A 35 13.09 28.27 31.74
CA THR A 35 11.97 27.36 31.98
C THR A 35 12.32 26.00 31.39
N GLY A 36 12.71 25.07 32.25
CA GLY A 36 12.77 23.65 31.89
C GLY A 36 11.37 23.15 31.59
N LEU A 37 11.04 22.98 30.30
CA LEU A 37 9.90 22.17 29.91
C LEU A 37 10.30 20.70 30.12
N ALA A 38 9.97 20.15 31.28
CA ALA A 38 9.81 18.71 31.41
C ALA A 38 8.59 18.32 30.56
N ALA A 39 8.83 17.86 29.34
CA ALA A 39 7.80 17.22 28.54
C ALA A 39 7.32 15.98 29.31
N PRO A 40 6.00 15.76 29.49
CA PRO A 40 5.52 14.52 30.04
C PRO A 40 5.88 13.42 29.02
N THR A 41 6.84 12.57 29.36
CA THR A 41 7.02 11.28 28.70
C THR A 41 5.81 10.44 29.03
N THR A 42 4.76 10.57 28.23
CA THR A 42 3.73 9.55 28.11
C THR A 42 4.40 8.34 27.47
N THR A 43 4.92 7.45 28.30
CA THR A 43 5.16 6.07 27.88
C THR A 43 3.81 5.47 27.56
N ALA A 44 3.37 5.64 26.31
CA ALA A 44 2.30 4.83 25.74
C ALA A 44 2.75 3.37 25.87
N THR A 45 2.07 2.62 26.73
CA THR A 45 2.24 1.19 26.86
C THR A 45 2.01 0.55 25.50
N ALA A 46 3.07 0.05 24.86
CA ALA A 46 3.01 -0.65 23.58
C ALA A 46 2.10 -1.90 23.56
N ALA A 47 1.57 -2.30 24.72
CA ALA A 47 0.59 -3.37 24.86
C ALA A 47 -0.84 -2.94 24.50
N ASP A 48 -1.20 -1.66 24.69
CA ASP A 48 -2.58 -1.15 24.50
C ASP A 48 -2.90 -0.85 23.03
N THR A 49 -1.87 -0.79 22.17
CA THR A 49 -2.00 -0.56 20.73
C THR A 49 -2.19 -1.84 19.92
N ALA A 50 -1.99 -3.03 20.51
CA ALA A 50 -2.06 -4.28 19.76
C ALA A 50 -3.50 -4.67 19.36
N THR A 51 -4.48 -4.31 20.20
CA THR A 51 -5.91 -4.65 20.05
C THR A 51 -6.77 -3.51 19.50
N ALA A 52 -6.32 -2.25 19.60
CA ALA A 52 -7.04 -1.11 19.05
C ALA A 52 -7.12 -1.18 17.50
N PRO A 53 -8.27 -0.86 16.90
CA PRO A 53 -8.41 -0.87 15.45
C PRO A 53 -7.51 0.18 14.78
N THR A 54 -6.96 -0.15 13.63
CA THR A 54 -6.18 0.79 12.81
C THR A 54 -7.08 1.81 12.11
N VAL A 55 -6.48 2.88 11.57
CA VAL A 55 -7.20 3.88 10.78
C VAL A 55 -7.86 3.27 9.54
N GLU A 56 -7.24 2.25 8.92
CA GLU A 56 -7.88 1.47 7.84
C GLU A 56 -9.08 0.66 8.34
N GLU A 57 -8.93 -0.04 9.47
CA GLU A 57 -9.99 -0.88 10.04
C GLU A 57 -11.20 -0.04 10.51
N LEU A 58 -10.98 1.18 11.00
CA LEU A 58 -12.06 2.11 11.38
C LEU A 58 -12.92 2.55 10.19
N ARG A 59 -12.39 2.54 8.97
CA ARG A 59 -13.16 2.93 7.77
C ARG A 59 -14.24 1.90 7.41
N LEU A 60 -14.11 0.65 7.85
CA LEU A 60 -15.08 -0.43 7.59
C LEU A 60 -16.49 -0.10 8.10
N ASP A 61 -16.60 0.75 9.11
CA ASP A 61 -17.89 1.11 9.72
C ASP A 61 -18.69 2.13 8.88
N GLY A 62 -18.11 2.61 7.77
CA GLY A 62 -18.79 3.47 6.80
C GLY A 62 -19.72 2.71 5.86
N ASP A 63 -20.70 3.42 5.27
CA ASP A 63 -21.68 2.82 4.37
C ASP A 63 -21.08 2.32 3.05
N ALA A 64 -20.08 3.02 2.52
CA ALA A 64 -19.47 2.67 1.24
C ALA A 64 -18.71 1.32 1.29
N PRO A 65 -17.81 1.04 2.26
CA PRO A 65 -17.20 -0.28 2.41
C PRO A 65 -18.23 -1.39 2.62
N ARG A 66 -19.24 -1.16 3.47
CA ARG A 66 -20.33 -2.14 3.70
C ARG A 66 -21.09 -2.46 2.42
N GLU A 67 -21.45 -1.44 1.66
CA GLU A 67 -22.17 -1.62 0.40
C GLU A 67 -21.31 -2.30 -0.67
N ILE A 68 -20.01 -1.98 -0.74
CA ILE A 68 -19.07 -2.64 -1.65
C ILE A 68 -18.97 -4.14 -1.32
N LEU A 69 -18.83 -4.49 -0.05
CA LEU A 69 -18.77 -5.89 0.39
C LEU A 69 -20.06 -6.64 0.05
N ARG A 70 -21.22 -6.06 0.39
CA ARG A 70 -22.53 -6.64 0.09
C ARG A 70 -22.74 -6.83 -1.42
N ARG A 71 -22.43 -5.80 -2.23
CA ARG A 71 -22.60 -5.83 -3.69
C ARG A 71 -21.54 -6.62 -4.44
N SER A 72 -20.40 -6.95 -3.82
CA SER A 72 -19.43 -7.90 -4.38
C SER A 72 -19.68 -9.33 -3.93
N GLY A 73 -20.51 -9.52 -2.90
CA GLY A 73 -20.67 -10.77 -2.19
C GLY A 73 -19.38 -11.19 -1.48
N PHE A 74 -18.69 -10.26 -0.81
CA PHE A 74 -17.51 -10.51 0.03
C PHE A 74 -17.78 -10.17 1.51
N ASP A 75 -19.01 -9.82 1.86
CA ASP A 75 -19.49 -9.50 3.21
C ASP A 75 -19.49 -10.70 4.16
N ASP A 76 -19.44 -11.93 3.63
CA ASP A 76 -19.27 -13.18 4.37
C ASP A 76 -17.83 -13.45 4.83
N ALA A 77 -16.82 -12.84 4.21
CA ALA A 77 -15.41 -13.20 4.42
C ALA A 77 -14.95 -13.00 5.88
N ALA A 78 -15.30 -11.88 6.51
CA ALA A 78 -14.94 -11.62 7.90
C ALA A 78 -15.73 -12.51 8.89
N PRO A 79 -17.07 -12.64 8.80
CA PRO A 79 -17.83 -13.59 9.62
C PRO A 79 -17.35 -15.04 9.52
N GLU A 80 -17.09 -15.55 8.32
CA GLU A 80 -16.61 -16.92 8.12
C GLU A 80 -15.21 -17.12 8.73
N PHE A 81 -14.35 -16.11 8.59
CA PHE A 81 -13.03 -16.13 9.18
C PHE A 81 -13.08 -16.10 10.72
N ALA A 82 -13.96 -15.29 11.32
CA ALA A 82 -14.18 -15.29 12.77
C ALA A 82 -14.61 -16.68 13.27
N LEU A 83 -15.56 -17.33 12.59
CA LEU A 83 -15.96 -18.71 12.91
C LEU A 83 -14.81 -19.70 12.76
N ALA A 84 -13.92 -19.51 11.79
CA ALA A 84 -12.73 -20.34 11.62
C ALA A 84 -11.71 -20.15 12.75
N LEU A 85 -11.57 -18.93 13.26
CA LEU A 85 -10.75 -18.62 14.44
C LEU A 85 -11.34 -19.23 15.72
N ASP A 86 -12.64 -19.12 15.94
CA ASP A 86 -13.31 -19.67 17.13
C ASP A 86 -13.20 -21.20 17.23
N ARG A 87 -13.12 -21.88 16.09
CA ARG A 87 -12.87 -23.34 16.01
C ARG A 87 -11.41 -23.73 16.24
N ALA A 88 -10.49 -22.77 16.33
CA ALA A 88 -9.09 -23.04 16.61
C ALA A 88 -8.85 -23.14 18.13
N HIS A 89 -8.42 -24.31 18.59
CA HIS A 89 -8.10 -24.58 20.00
C HIS A 89 -6.59 -24.53 20.28
N SER A 90 -5.80 -24.07 19.31
CA SER A 90 -4.34 -23.92 19.43
C SER A 90 -3.80 -22.91 18.42
N TRP A 91 -2.62 -22.35 18.70
CA TRP A 91 -1.94 -21.45 17.78
C TRP A 91 -1.70 -22.08 16.40
N SER A 92 -1.32 -23.36 16.35
CA SER A 92 -1.10 -24.07 15.09
C SER A 92 -2.38 -24.25 14.28
N GLN A 93 -3.52 -24.49 14.94
CA GLN A 93 -4.83 -24.52 14.27
C GLN A 93 -5.23 -23.13 13.77
N ALA A 94 -5.02 -22.09 14.57
CA ALA A 94 -5.29 -20.70 14.19
C ALA A 94 -4.46 -20.28 12.98
N ARG A 95 -3.16 -20.61 12.96
CA ARG A 95 -2.29 -20.36 11.79
C ARG A 95 -2.80 -21.07 10.54
N ARG A 96 -3.25 -22.32 10.66
CA ARG A 96 -3.83 -23.04 9.50
C ARG A 96 -5.13 -22.39 9.01
N ALA A 97 -5.96 -21.90 9.93
CA ALA A 97 -7.17 -21.15 9.57
C ALA A 97 -6.80 -19.86 8.82
N VAL A 98 -5.92 -19.04 9.40
CA VAL A 98 -5.42 -17.80 8.78
C VAL A 98 -4.87 -18.02 7.37
N VAL A 99 -3.96 -18.98 7.20
CA VAL A 99 -3.36 -19.24 5.89
C VAL A 99 -4.41 -19.71 4.87
N ARG A 100 -5.33 -20.58 5.30
CA ARG A 100 -6.40 -21.10 4.44
C ARG A 100 -7.35 -19.99 4.01
N GLU A 101 -7.89 -19.22 4.96
CA GLU A 101 -8.88 -18.18 4.65
C GLU A 101 -8.24 -17.01 3.89
N GLY A 102 -7.01 -16.59 4.24
CA GLY A 102 -6.30 -15.56 3.48
C GLY A 102 -6.01 -15.98 2.03
N THR A 103 -5.54 -17.21 1.82
CA THR A 103 -5.36 -17.78 0.47
C THR A 103 -6.68 -17.90 -0.28
N GLY A 104 -7.75 -18.31 0.42
CA GLY A 104 -9.10 -18.42 -0.12
C GLY A 104 -9.64 -17.07 -0.60
N LEU A 105 -9.44 -16.02 0.19
CA LEU A 105 -9.83 -14.65 -0.15
C LEU A 105 -9.13 -14.16 -1.43
N TRP A 106 -7.80 -14.35 -1.54
CA TRP A 106 -7.06 -13.98 -2.75
C TRP A 106 -7.61 -14.70 -3.99
N ARG A 107 -7.77 -16.03 -3.91
CA ARG A 107 -8.30 -16.84 -5.02
C ARG A 107 -9.71 -16.41 -5.42
N ARG A 108 -10.58 -16.13 -4.45
CA ARG A 108 -11.94 -15.64 -4.71
C ARG A 108 -11.91 -14.30 -5.45
N ALA A 109 -11.02 -13.39 -5.07
CA ALA A 109 -10.87 -12.09 -5.75
C ALA A 109 -10.35 -12.25 -7.18
N VAL A 110 -9.36 -13.11 -7.39
CA VAL A 110 -8.83 -13.44 -8.73
C VAL A 110 -9.90 -14.09 -9.60
N ASP A 111 -10.63 -15.07 -9.08
CA ASP A 111 -11.71 -15.75 -9.79
C ASP A 111 -12.79 -14.76 -10.23
N ARG A 112 -13.21 -13.88 -9.31
CA ARG A 112 -14.18 -12.81 -9.61
C ARG A 112 -13.70 -11.92 -10.76
N ALA A 113 -12.47 -11.40 -10.66
CA ALA A 113 -11.89 -10.52 -11.68
C ALA A 113 -11.79 -11.21 -13.04
N GLN A 114 -11.50 -12.51 -13.06
CA GLN A 114 -11.27 -13.29 -14.28
C GLN A 114 -12.51 -14.00 -14.81
N GLY A 115 -13.72 -13.61 -14.41
CA GLY A 115 -14.91 -14.21 -15.02
C GLY A 115 -15.45 -15.46 -14.30
N ARG A 116 -14.71 -16.03 -13.34
CA ARG A 116 -14.95 -17.35 -12.76
C ARG A 116 -15.82 -17.31 -11.51
N GLY A 117 -16.39 -18.47 -11.17
CA GLY A 117 -17.26 -18.65 -10.01
C GLY A 117 -18.70 -18.16 -10.24
N PRO A 118 -19.56 -18.25 -9.22
CA PRO A 118 -20.91 -17.74 -9.29
C PRO A 118 -20.90 -16.25 -9.63
N ALA A 119 -21.89 -15.79 -10.41
CA ALA A 119 -22.16 -14.37 -10.58
C ALA A 119 -22.74 -13.82 -9.27
N ALA A 120 -21.88 -13.66 -8.26
CA ALA A 120 -22.21 -13.00 -7.01
C ALA A 120 -21.93 -11.51 -7.18
N GLY A 121 -22.94 -10.71 -6.86
CA GLY A 121 -22.82 -9.26 -6.90
C GLY A 121 -22.97 -8.62 -8.28
N ASP A 122 -23.04 -7.29 -8.30
CA ASP A 122 -23.29 -6.46 -9.48
C ASP A 122 -22.22 -5.37 -9.70
N LEU A 123 -21.14 -5.39 -8.91
CA LEU A 123 -19.97 -4.55 -9.15
C LEU A 123 -19.21 -5.00 -10.40
N SER A 124 -18.40 -4.08 -10.96
CA SER A 124 -17.48 -4.40 -12.06
C SER A 124 -16.51 -5.52 -11.65
N ARG A 125 -16.07 -6.32 -12.62
CA ARG A 125 -15.02 -7.32 -12.41
C ARG A 125 -13.65 -6.67 -12.24
N ASP A 126 -13.45 -5.47 -12.77
CA ASP A 126 -12.22 -4.68 -12.65
C ASP A 126 -12.15 -3.89 -11.33
N ASP A 127 -12.87 -4.34 -10.30
CA ASP A 127 -12.96 -3.68 -9.01
C ASP A 127 -12.11 -4.43 -7.97
N ASP A 128 -11.07 -3.76 -7.46
CA ASP A 128 -10.12 -4.29 -6.49
C ASP A 128 -10.56 -4.10 -5.02
N ARG A 129 -11.54 -3.21 -4.79
CA ARG A 129 -12.03 -2.85 -3.46
C ARG A 129 -12.62 -4.02 -2.67
N PRO A 130 -13.30 -5.02 -3.27
CA PRO A 130 -13.80 -6.19 -2.53
C PRO A 130 -12.70 -6.93 -1.77
N LEU A 131 -11.54 -7.14 -2.39
CA LEU A 131 -10.39 -7.79 -1.75
C LEU A 131 -9.88 -6.94 -0.57
N TYR A 132 -9.69 -5.64 -0.81
CA TYR A 132 -9.15 -4.71 0.18
C TYR A 132 -10.03 -4.67 1.44
N TRP A 133 -11.34 -4.41 1.27
CA TRP A 133 -12.26 -4.29 2.40
C TRP A 133 -12.47 -5.61 3.14
N ALA A 134 -12.57 -6.72 2.42
CA ALA A 134 -12.76 -8.03 3.04
C ALA A 134 -11.55 -8.43 3.89
N ARG A 135 -10.34 -8.17 3.37
CA ARG A 135 -9.10 -8.41 4.11
C ARG A 135 -9.05 -7.55 5.37
N LEU A 136 -9.39 -6.26 5.30
CA LEU A 136 -9.44 -5.41 6.50
C LEU A 136 -10.44 -5.93 7.53
N GLY A 137 -11.61 -6.42 7.08
CA GLY A 137 -12.57 -7.08 7.95
C GLY A 137 -11.95 -8.29 8.67
N MET A 138 -11.31 -9.19 7.94
CA MET A 138 -10.59 -10.33 8.52
C MET A 138 -9.48 -9.89 9.49
N THR A 139 -8.69 -8.87 9.14
CA THR A 139 -7.64 -8.33 10.02
C THR A 139 -8.23 -7.82 11.33
N ARG A 140 -9.36 -7.10 11.28
CA ARG A 140 -10.08 -6.62 12.47
C ARG A 140 -10.57 -7.77 13.35
N GLU A 141 -11.15 -8.82 12.76
CA GLU A 141 -11.57 -10.01 13.50
C GLU A 141 -10.38 -10.69 14.20
N LEU A 142 -9.26 -10.90 13.50
CA LEU A 142 -8.06 -11.49 14.09
C LEU A 142 -7.45 -10.62 15.19
N ARG A 143 -7.57 -9.29 15.09
CA ARG A 143 -7.08 -8.38 16.11
C ARG A 143 -7.91 -8.47 17.40
N ALA A 144 -9.23 -8.49 17.26
CA ALA A 144 -10.19 -8.55 18.36
C ALA A 144 -10.37 -9.96 18.96
N TRP A 145 -9.97 -11.01 18.24
CA TRP A 145 -10.20 -12.39 18.65
C TRP A 145 -9.51 -12.77 19.97
N GLU A 146 -10.27 -13.30 20.93
CA GLU A 146 -9.76 -13.80 22.22
C GLU A 146 -9.89 -15.33 22.31
N PRO A 147 -8.82 -16.10 22.02
CA PRO A 147 -8.88 -17.55 22.12
C PRO A 147 -8.98 -18.07 23.55
N GLY A 148 -9.61 -19.23 23.72
CA GLY A 148 -9.58 -20.00 24.97
C GLY A 148 -8.22 -20.62 25.34
N PHE A 149 -7.15 -20.27 24.62
CA PHE A 149 -5.78 -20.70 24.88
C PHE A 149 -4.86 -19.47 24.90
N ARG A 150 -3.71 -19.58 25.59
CA ARG A 150 -2.75 -18.48 25.69
C ARG A 150 -2.22 -18.10 24.30
N LEU A 151 -2.47 -16.86 23.88
CA LEU A 151 -1.93 -16.26 22.67
C LEU A 151 -1.13 -15.01 23.06
N SER A 152 0.16 -15.01 22.77
CA SER A 152 1.01 -13.82 22.97
C SER A 152 0.85 -12.80 21.84
N ASP A 153 1.16 -11.54 22.10
CA ASP A 153 1.15 -10.47 21.09
C ASP A 153 2.05 -10.80 19.89
N ARG A 154 3.22 -11.41 20.15
CA ARG A 154 4.12 -11.86 19.07
C ARG A 154 3.48 -12.95 18.21
N GLN A 155 2.73 -13.87 18.82
CA GLN A 155 2.01 -14.89 18.07
C GLN A 155 0.84 -14.29 17.27
N ARG A 156 0.11 -13.33 17.84
CA ARG A 156 -0.95 -12.59 17.12
C ARG A 156 -0.39 -11.79 15.95
N ALA A 157 0.70 -11.05 16.16
CA ALA A 157 1.40 -10.31 15.10
C ALA A 157 1.85 -11.23 13.96
N ARG A 158 2.34 -12.45 14.26
CA ARG A 158 2.66 -13.45 13.25
C ARG A 158 1.43 -13.94 12.48
N LEU A 159 0.28 -14.11 13.15
CA LEU A 159 -0.97 -14.46 12.46
C LEU A 159 -1.41 -13.31 11.53
N LEU A 160 -1.32 -12.06 11.97
CA LEU A 160 -1.65 -10.88 11.16
C LEU A 160 -0.74 -10.78 9.92
N ASP A 161 0.57 -10.99 10.10
CA ASP A 161 1.55 -11.03 9.00
C ASP A 161 1.28 -12.19 8.01
N GLU A 162 0.89 -13.38 8.49
CA GLU A 162 0.46 -14.48 7.61
C GLU A 162 -0.81 -14.15 6.83
N LEU A 163 -1.80 -13.50 7.48
CA LEU A 163 -3.03 -13.05 6.83
C LEU A 163 -2.71 -12.05 5.72
N GLU A 164 -1.91 -11.02 6.02
CA GLU A 164 -1.47 -10.00 5.06
C GLU A 164 -0.80 -10.64 3.84
N ARG A 165 0.19 -11.52 4.03
CA ARG A 165 0.88 -12.15 2.88
C ARG A 165 -0.02 -13.07 2.05
N THR A 166 -0.85 -13.88 2.69
CA THR A 166 -1.67 -14.89 2.00
C THR A 166 -2.82 -14.25 1.22
N SER A 167 -3.46 -13.23 1.79
CA SER A 167 -4.55 -12.47 1.16
C SER A 167 -4.08 -11.43 0.12
N ARG A 168 -2.78 -11.34 -0.14
CA ARG A 168 -2.17 -10.44 -1.14
C ARG A 168 -1.54 -11.16 -2.32
N GLY A 169 -1.71 -12.49 -2.40
CA GLY A 169 -1.09 -13.31 -3.45
C GLY A 169 0.40 -13.60 -3.23
N GLN A 170 1.05 -12.97 -2.24
CA GLN A 170 2.51 -13.05 -2.05
C GLN A 170 3.02 -14.46 -1.75
N THR A 171 2.19 -15.32 -1.17
CA THR A 171 2.53 -16.74 -0.92
C THR A 171 2.04 -17.69 -2.02
N GLY A 172 1.30 -17.17 -2.99
CA GLY A 172 0.71 -17.93 -4.09
C GLY A 172 1.59 -18.02 -5.33
N ILE A 173 2.61 -17.14 -5.44
CA ILE A 173 3.49 -17.02 -6.59
C ILE A 173 4.18 -18.36 -6.88
N ARG A 174 3.86 -18.95 -8.03
CA ARG A 174 4.44 -20.23 -8.45
C ARG A 174 4.51 -20.34 -9.97
N TYR A 175 5.65 -20.82 -10.46
CA TYR A 175 5.86 -21.02 -11.90
C TYR A 175 5.84 -22.51 -12.25
N PRO A 176 5.32 -22.89 -13.43
CA PRO A 176 5.36 -24.28 -13.89
C PRO A 176 6.82 -24.75 -14.05
N HIS A 177 7.06 -26.02 -13.70
CA HIS A 177 8.33 -26.67 -13.98
C HIS A 177 8.41 -27.02 -15.47
N GLY A 178 9.50 -26.64 -16.14
CA GLY A 178 9.71 -26.94 -17.56
C GLY A 178 10.44 -25.83 -18.28
N LYS A 179 10.97 -26.15 -19.47
CA LYS A 179 11.52 -25.16 -20.41
C LYS A 179 10.39 -24.63 -21.30
N GLY A 180 10.57 -23.43 -21.86
CA GLY A 180 9.68 -22.89 -22.89
C GLY A 180 8.46 -22.10 -22.40
N VAL A 181 8.35 -21.83 -21.10
CA VAL A 181 7.36 -20.90 -20.55
C VAL A 181 8.09 -19.70 -19.96
N LYS A 182 7.74 -18.48 -20.41
CA LYS A 182 8.24 -17.24 -19.83
C LYS A 182 7.59 -16.98 -18.47
N ARG A 183 8.37 -16.55 -17.50
CA ARG A 183 7.93 -16.30 -16.12
C ARG A 183 7.85 -14.80 -15.89
N VAL A 184 6.64 -14.30 -15.73
CA VAL A 184 6.35 -12.88 -15.55
C VAL A 184 5.82 -12.66 -14.12
N LEU A 185 6.40 -11.69 -13.42
CA LEU A 185 5.93 -11.23 -12.12
C LEU A 185 5.41 -9.79 -12.25
N VAL A 186 4.16 -9.58 -11.88
CA VAL A 186 3.53 -8.24 -11.87
C VAL A 186 3.07 -7.90 -10.47
N THR A 187 3.37 -6.69 -10.00
CA THR A 187 2.87 -6.23 -8.69
C THR A 187 1.96 -5.02 -8.84
N GLY A 188 0.91 -4.95 -8.02
CA GLY A 188 0.02 -3.80 -7.89
C GLY A 188 -0.06 -3.30 -6.44
N PHE A 189 -0.94 -2.34 -6.18
CA PHE A 189 -1.16 -1.76 -4.85
C PHE A 189 -2.63 -1.72 -4.46
N ASP A 190 -2.88 -1.67 -3.16
CA ASP A 190 -4.20 -1.41 -2.59
C ASP A 190 -4.79 -0.05 -3.01
N PRO A 191 -6.11 0.14 -2.86
CA PRO A 191 -6.74 1.46 -2.83
C PRO A 191 -6.05 2.40 -1.83
N PHE A 192 -5.92 3.68 -2.20
CA PHE A 192 -5.34 4.73 -1.37
C PHE A 192 -6.02 6.07 -1.60
N THR A 193 -5.67 7.08 -0.78
CA THR A 193 -6.37 8.39 -0.70
C THR A 193 -7.84 8.29 -0.29
N LEU A 194 -8.17 7.29 0.54
CA LEU A 194 -9.53 6.95 0.95
C LEU A 194 -10.22 8.02 1.82
N ASP A 195 -9.45 8.93 2.42
CA ASP A 195 -10.01 10.11 3.12
C ASP A 195 -10.56 11.16 2.16
N ARG A 196 -10.10 11.17 0.91
CA ARG A 196 -10.63 12.06 -0.13
C ARG A 196 -11.91 11.50 -0.72
N ASP A 197 -11.92 10.21 -1.03
CA ASP A 197 -13.11 9.48 -1.45
C ASP A 197 -12.93 8.00 -1.10
N ILE A 198 -13.73 7.53 -0.14
CA ILE A 198 -13.72 6.16 0.38
C ILE A 198 -14.05 5.11 -0.70
N ARG A 199 -14.59 5.54 -1.84
CA ARG A 199 -14.98 4.68 -2.96
C ARG A 199 -13.88 4.50 -3.99
N ILE A 200 -12.70 5.11 -3.82
CA ILE A 200 -11.60 4.99 -4.78
C ILE A 200 -11.16 3.52 -4.91
N SER A 201 -11.03 3.06 -6.15
CA SER A 201 -10.39 1.80 -6.54
C SER A 201 -8.96 2.07 -7.01
N ASN A 202 -8.09 1.05 -7.03
CA ASN A 202 -6.75 1.16 -7.62
C ASN A 202 -6.63 0.28 -8.88
N PRO A 203 -6.47 0.87 -10.08
CA PRO A 203 -6.32 0.11 -11.31
C PRO A 203 -5.15 -0.88 -11.30
N SER A 204 -4.09 -0.62 -10.53
CA SER A 204 -2.96 -1.54 -10.42
C SER A 204 -3.30 -2.81 -9.65
N GLY A 205 -4.10 -2.70 -8.58
CA GLY A 205 -4.64 -3.85 -7.85
C GLY A 205 -5.61 -4.66 -8.71
N ALA A 206 -6.48 -3.98 -9.46
CA ALA A 206 -7.41 -4.63 -10.40
C ALA A 206 -6.66 -5.39 -11.50
N ALA A 207 -5.62 -4.78 -12.09
CA ALA A 207 -4.78 -5.43 -13.09
C ALA A 207 -4.04 -6.66 -12.52
N ALA A 208 -3.53 -6.58 -11.29
CA ALA A 208 -2.90 -7.72 -10.64
C ALA A 208 -3.87 -8.91 -10.49
N LEU A 209 -5.12 -8.65 -10.07
CA LEU A 209 -6.15 -9.69 -9.95
C LEU A 209 -6.54 -10.28 -11.31
N ALA A 210 -6.72 -9.43 -12.33
CA ALA A 210 -7.09 -9.86 -13.67
C ALA A 210 -6.00 -10.71 -14.36
N LEU A 211 -4.72 -10.50 -14.00
CA LEU A 211 -3.59 -11.19 -14.61
C LEU A 211 -3.11 -12.42 -13.81
N ASP A 212 -3.45 -12.55 -12.52
CA ASP A 212 -2.91 -13.62 -11.67
C ASP A 212 -3.16 -15.02 -12.23
N GLY A 213 -2.09 -15.78 -12.40
CA GLY A 213 -2.12 -17.12 -12.92
C GLY A 213 -2.63 -17.25 -14.36
N THR A 214 -2.64 -16.18 -15.14
CA THR A 214 -2.95 -16.25 -16.57
C THR A 214 -1.76 -16.76 -17.37
N VAL A 215 -2.03 -17.26 -18.58
CA VAL A 215 -1.01 -17.58 -19.58
C VAL A 215 -1.30 -16.76 -20.83
N ILE A 216 -0.33 -15.96 -21.24
CA ILE A 216 -0.41 -15.13 -22.45
C ILE A 216 0.38 -15.84 -23.55
N GLU A 217 -0.27 -16.15 -24.66
CA GLU A 217 0.40 -16.69 -25.84
C GLU A 217 1.18 -15.58 -26.56
N THR A 218 2.48 -15.77 -26.74
CA THR A 218 3.36 -14.84 -27.45
C THR A 218 4.01 -15.52 -28.66
N ALA A 219 4.64 -14.74 -29.54
CA ALA A 219 5.40 -15.28 -30.67
C ALA A 219 6.54 -16.21 -30.24
N ASP A 220 7.11 -15.98 -29.05
CA ASP A 220 8.23 -16.75 -28.49
C ASP A 220 7.77 -17.88 -27.54
N GLY A 221 6.47 -18.13 -27.47
CA GLY A 221 5.84 -19.14 -26.60
C GLY A 221 5.00 -18.55 -25.47
N PRO A 222 4.44 -19.41 -24.61
CA PRO A 222 3.55 -19.00 -23.53
C PRO A 222 4.30 -18.23 -22.43
N ALA A 223 3.65 -17.20 -21.87
CA ALA A 223 4.11 -16.45 -20.71
C ALA A 223 3.15 -16.63 -19.53
N ARG A 224 3.63 -17.25 -18.45
CA ARG A 224 2.92 -17.39 -17.17
C ARG A 224 3.06 -16.10 -16.37
N VAL A 225 1.94 -15.48 -16.04
CA VAL A 225 1.89 -14.30 -15.17
C VAL A 225 1.48 -14.72 -13.76
N GLU A 226 2.29 -14.37 -12.78
CA GLU A 226 1.94 -14.46 -11.35
C GLU A 226 1.93 -13.04 -10.78
N THR A 227 1.03 -12.76 -9.84
CA THR A 227 0.92 -11.41 -9.29
C THR A 227 0.87 -11.36 -7.78
N ALA A 228 1.13 -10.17 -7.25
CA ALA A 228 0.92 -9.84 -5.85
C ALA A 228 0.50 -8.37 -5.71
N VAL A 229 -0.18 -8.04 -4.61
CA VAL A 229 -0.51 -6.65 -4.26
C VAL A 229 0.20 -6.21 -2.98
N PHE A 230 0.63 -4.96 -2.93
CA PHE A 230 1.27 -4.37 -1.75
C PHE A 230 0.34 -3.38 -1.02
N PRO A 231 0.46 -3.29 0.32
CA PRO A 231 -0.22 -2.23 1.07
C PRO A 231 0.31 -0.86 0.66
N VAL A 232 -0.51 0.17 0.80
CA VAL A 232 -0.05 1.57 0.71
C VAL A 232 0.15 2.09 2.14
N ARG A 233 1.22 1.59 2.79
CA ARG A 233 1.61 1.91 4.17
C ARG A 233 3.13 2.00 4.29
N TRP A 234 3.66 3.13 4.73
CA TRP A 234 5.11 3.38 4.77
C TRP A 234 5.87 2.42 5.70
N ARG A 235 5.23 2.01 6.80
CA ARG A 235 5.80 1.07 7.77
C ARG A 235 6.14 -0.26 7.09
N ASP A 236 5.21 -0.83 6.33
CA ASP A 236 5.38 -2.12 5.67
C ASP A 236 6.57 -2.13 4.70
N PHE A 237 6.78 -1.05 3.93
CA PHE A 237 7.96 -0.90 3.08
C PHE A 237 9.24 -0.79 3.89
N ALA A 238 9.25 0.02 4.95
CA ALA A 238 10.41 0.17 5.83
C ALA A 238 10.79 -1.14 6.55
N GLU A 239 9.79 -1.98 6.84
CA GLU A 239 9.98 -3.29 7.45
C GLU A 239 10.39 -4.36 6.43
N GLY A 240 10.50 -4.04 5.14
CA GLY A 240 11.04 -4.94 4.11
C GLY A 240 10.00 -5.87 3.47
N THR A 241 8.74 -5.43 3.35
CA THR A 241 7.67 -6.25 2.75
C THR A 241 7.96 -6.62 1.29
N VAL A 242 8.56 -5.71 0.53
CA VAL A 242 8.88 -5.91 -0.90
C VAL A 242 9.96 -6.98 -1.05
N GLU A 243 11.04 -6.88 -0.27
CA GLU A 243 12.15 -7.82 -0.31
C GLU A 243 11.70 -9.21 0.13
N ARG A 244 10.89 -9.32 1.19
CA ARG A 244 10.34 -10.60 1.62
C ARG A 244 9.47 -11.25 0.55
N ALA A 245 8.63 -10.48 -0.12
CA ALA A 245 7.71 -11.00 -1.13
C ALA A 245 8.42 -11.35 -2.45
N LEU A 246 9.38 -10.53 -2.91
CA LEU A 246 9.92 -10.65 -4.28
C LEU A 246 11.26 -11.38 -4.35
N ARG A 247 12.15 -11.22 -3.36
CA ARG A 247 13.52 -11.76 -3.40
C ARG A 247 13.57 -13.27 -3.72
N PRO A 248 12.67 -14.13 -3.22
CA PRO A 248 12.68 -15.55 -3.57
C PRO A 248 12.43 -15.84 -5.06
N HIS A 249 11.76 -14.94 -5.77
CA HIS A 249 11.29 -15.17 -7.15
C HIS A 249 12.12 -14.44 -8.20
N LEU A 250 12.73 -13.30 -7.85
CA LEU A 250 13.49 -12.47 -8.80
C LEU A 250 14.60 -13.22 -9.58
N PRO A 251 15.35 -14.17 -9.00
CA PRO A 251 16.33 -14.95 -9.77
C PRO A 251 15.73 -15.87 -10.84
N GLU A 252 14.43 -16.16 -10.76
CA GLU A 252 13.77 -17.17 -11.60
C GLU A 252 12.89 -16.57 -12.71
N VAL A 253 12.54 -15.28 -12.63
CA VAL A 253 11.62 -14.62 -13.56
C VAL A 253 12.35 -14.08 -14.80
N ASP A 254 11.68 -14.15 -15.95
CA ASP A 254 12.14 -13.52 -17.19
C ASP A 254 11.81 -12.02 -17.22
N LEU A 255 10.72 -11.62 -16.55
CA LEU A 255 10.29 -10.23 -16.46
C LEU A 255 9.65 -9.96 -15.10
N PHE A 256 10.02 -8.81 -14.52
CA PHE A 256 9.36 -8.24 -13.35
C PHE A 256 8.93 -6.80 -13.66
N THR A 257 7.71 -6.45 -13.27
CA THR A 257 7.24 -5.07 -13.33
C THR A 257 6.32 -4.74 -12.14
N THR A 258 6.43 -3.51 -11.66
CA THR A 258 5.48 -2.94 -10.70
C THR A 258 4.59 -1.95 -11.44
N VAL A 259 3.29 -2.16 -11.36
CA VAL A 259 2.27 -1.27 -11.91
C VAL A 259 1.74 -0.40 -10.80
N SER A 260 1.57 0.89 -11.08
CA SER A 260 0.97 1.85 -10.16
C SER A 260 -0.09 2.68 -10.88
N GLN A 261 -0.84 3.47 -10.13
CA GLN A 261 -1.80 4.41 -10.68
C GLN A 261 -1.07 5.62 -11.27
N GLY A 262 -1.12 5.76 -12.59
CA GLY A 262 -0.55 6.88 -13.33
C GLY A 262 -1.54 8.01 -13.66
N ARG A 263 -1.20 8.79 -14.68
CA ARG A 263 -2.04 9.91 -15.17
C ARG A 263 -3.13 9.43 -16.11
N VAL A 264 -4.19 10.22 -16.23
CA VAL A 264 -5.30 9.95 -17.15
C VAL A 264 -4.82 9.97 -18.61
N GLY A 265 -5.24 8.97 -19.39
CA GLY A 265 -5.10 8.96 -20.86
C GLY A 265 -3.72 8.59 -21.39
N ARG A 266 -2.79 8.11 -20.54
CA ARG A 266 -1.45 7.69 -20.97
C ARG A 266 -0.85 6.64 -20.04
N PHE A 267 0.04 5.81 -20.58
CA PHE A 267 0.96 5.02 -19.79
C PHE A 267 2.29 5.77 -19.66
N ASP A 268 2.83 5.77 -18.45
CA ASP A 268 4.15 6.31 -18.14
C ASP A 268 5.06 5.14 -17.78
N VAL A 269 6.21 5.06 -18.45
CA VAL A 269 7.25 4.07 -18.14
C VAL A 269 8.34 4.78 -17.37
N GLU A 270 8.49 4.41 -16.10
CA GLU A 270 9.48 5.02 -15.23
C GLU A 270 10.90 4.66 -15.67
N ARG A 271 11.77 5.66 -15.77
CA ARG A 271 13.17 5.48 -16.19
C ARG A 271 14.12 5.33 -15.00
N THR A 272 13.82 5.98 -13.89
CA THR A 272 14.71 6.09 -12.73
C THR A 272 13.91 6.12 -11.44
N ASN A 273 14.33 5.37 -10.44
CA ASN A 273 13.86 5.50 -9.06
C ASN A 273 14.77 6.45 -8.27
N GLY A 274 14.25 7.01 -7.18
CA GLY A 274 15.00 7.82 -6.23
C GLY A 274 14.71 7.42 -4.79
N ALA A 275 15.71 7.53 -3.91
CA ALA A 275 15.58 7.21 -2.50
C ALA A 275 14.87 8.33 -1.72
N TRP A 276 13.63 8.65 -2.08
CA TRP A 276 12.82 9.70 -1.45
C TRP A 276 11.38 9.23 -1.21
N ARG A 277 10.82 9.55 -0.04
CA ARG A 277 9.39 9.40 0.28
C ARG A 277 8.73 10.75 0.54
N GLY A 278 7.44 10.85 0.24
CA GLY A 278 6.61 12.03 0.55
C GLY A 278 5.43 12.18 -0.40
N GLY A 279 4.78 13.35 -0.36
CA GLY A 279 3.68 13.73 -1.25
C GLY A 279 2.30 13.59 -0.61
N PHE A 280 1.96 12.41 -0.08
CA PHE A 280 0.68 12.13 0.56
C PHE A 280 0.84 11.27 1.81
N GLY A 281 -0.14 11.32 2.70
CA GLY A 281 -0.28 10.34 3.77
C GLY A 281 -0.57 8.95 3.18
N ASP A 282 -0.07 7.92 3.84
CA ASP A 282 -0.41 6.54 3.52
C ASP A 282 -1.83 6.16 4.04
N ASN A 283 -2.22 4.90 3.93
CA ASN A 283 -3.55 4.48 4.36
C ASN A 283 -3.75 4.51 5.90
N GLU A 284 -2.69 4.63 6.69
CA GLU A 284 -2.78 4.89 8.14
C GLU A 284 -2.69 6.39 8.46
N ASN A 285 -2.78 7.26 7.44
CA ASN A 285 -2.67 8.71 7.52
C ASN A 285 -1.29 9.19 7.98
N VAL A 286 -0.27 8.34 7.85
CA VAL A 286 1.11 8.68 8.17
C VAL A 286 1.75 9.35 6.95
N GLY A 287 2.18 10.59 7.12
CA GLY A 287 2.96 11.33 6.13
C GLY A 287 4.40 11.53 6.61
N VAL A 288 5.37 10.95 5.93
CA VAL A 288 6.80 11.20 6.17
C VAL A 288 7.40 11.70 4.86
N THR A 289 8.04 12.86 4.88
CA THR A 289 8.75 13.42 3.72
C THR A 289 10.25 13.42 3.99
N GLY A 290 11.03 12.85 3.08
CA GLY A 290 12.49 12.85 3.16
C GLY A 290 13.14 11.65 2.48
N THR A 291 14.47 11.63 2.53
CA THR A 291 15.29 10.55 1.96
C THR A 291 15.00 9.22 2.67
N ILE A 292 14.92 8.12 1.91
CA ILE A 292 14.93 6.77 2.47
C ILE A 292 16.36 6.39 2.83
N PRO A 293 16.67 5.95 4.06
CA PRO A 293 17.96 5.36 4.36
C PRO A 293 18.16 4.11 3.48
N VAL A 294 19.12 4.16 2.57
CA VAL A 294 19.56 2.98 1.82
C VAL A 294 20.75 2.41 2.58
N ALA A 295 20.65 1.14 3.00
CA ALA A 295 21.66 0.53 3.88
C ALA A 295 23.05 0.43 3.24
N ASP A 296 23.10 0.29 1.91
CA ASP A 296 24.33 0.26 1.12
C ASP A 296 24.11 0.94 -0.24
N PRO A 297 24.27 2.28 -0.31
CA PRO A 297 24.04 3.05 -1.54
C PRO A 297 24.96 2.63 -2.70
N ASP A 298 26.14 2.09 -2.41
CA ASP A 298 27.14 1.72 -3.41
C ASP A 298 26.83 0.37 -4.09
N SER A 299 25.86 -0.38 -3.55
CA SER A 299 25.38 -1.65 -4.10
C SER A 299 24.24 -1.52 -5.13
N GLN A 300 23.74 -0.30 -5.36
CA GLN A 300 22.57 -0.01 -6.20
C GLN A 300 22.93 0.27 -7.66
#